data_AF-A0A3N4HQ37-F1
#
_entry.id   AF-A0A3N4HQ37-F1
#
_cell.length_a   1.000
_cell.length_b   1.000
_cell.length_c   1.000
_cell.angle_alpha   90.00
_cell.angle_beta   90.00
_cell.angle_gamma   90.00
#
_symmetry.space_group_name_H-M   'P 1'
#
loop_
_entity.id
_entity.type
_entity.pdbx_description
1 polymer ?
#
loop_
_entity_poly.entity_id
_entity_poly.type
_entity_poly.pdbx_seq_one_letter_code
_entity_poly.pdbx_strand_id
1 'polypeptide(L)'
;MAPPTTIPTPFQSFWRRNQARLLLKQALPTQSDIDAAIDFLNSVQAINEDLFQLTLHLLTLWRNRNISDGQAIERAAGLFLPKQKSLYKLFGELAVTPERREGLFAALEAQEDYEAELEVVREREKKEELKEEVEELEEEKVYLEGEIVGLEGQVDELKEEVDDLRVELDVLQDTAEDLRIERNELENEVVSLKRRLADWEGWGQMAMAEMRRLGERNDVLWDQKEELEDVVDELEDHLGDSNEDRRRLKRETVRLGDSLAEARRREMAMEAELMAWRRIGMGKEERERSLTGTRKRRMEDEVDEMERPKRGKW
;
A
#
# COMPACT_ATOMS: atom_id res chain seq x y z
N MET A 1 -1.21 -98.89 -21.30
CA MET A 1 -2.20 -97.89 -20.83
C MET A 1 -2.42 -98.15 -19.36
N ALA A 2 -1.95 -97.26 -18.49
CA ALA A 2 -2.28 -97.35 -17.07
C ALA A 2 -3.78 -97.03 -16.91
N PRO A 3 -4.53 -97.78 -16.08
CA PRO A 3 -5.92 -97.47 -15.84
C PRO A 3 -6.04 -96.07 -15.21
N PRO A 4 -7.10 -95.31 -15.52
CA PRO A 4 -7.32 -94.01 -14.91
C PRO A 4 -7.39 -94.18 -13.39
N THR A 5 -6.48 -93.54 -12.68
CA THR A 5 -6.58 -93.35 -11.23
C THR A 5 -7.81 -92.51 -10.96
N THR A 6 -8.93 -93.18 -10.72
CA THR A 6 -10.13 -92.58 -10.15
C THR A 6 -9.75 -91.98 -8.80
N ILE A 7 -9.75 -90.65 -8.72
CA ILE A 7 -9.62 -89.92 -7.46
C ILE A 7 -10.75 -90.45 -6.57
N PRO A 8 -10.43 -91.02 -5.40
CA PRO A 8 -11.47 -91.51 -4.50
C PRO A 8 -12.39 -90.35 -4.17
N THR A 9 -13.71 -90.58 -4.22
CA THR A 9 -14.66 -89.58 -3.74
C THR A 9 -14.33 -89.24 -2.28
N PRO A 10 -14.63 -88.03 -1.79
CA PRO A 10 -14.40 -87.65 -0.39
C PRO A 10 -14.87 -88.73 0.60
N PHE A 11 -15.99 -89.37 0.27
CA PHE A 11 -16.57 -90.51 0.95
C PHE A 11 -15.70 -91.79 0.96
N GLN A 12 -15.02 -92.14 -0.14
CA GLN A 12 -14.11 -93.29 -0.20
C GLN A 12 -12.84 -93.07 0.63
N SER A 13 -12.30 -91.84 0.64
CA SER A 13 -11.20 -91.46 1.53
C SER A 13 -11.62 -91.47 3.00
N PHE A 14 -12.85 -91.10 3.29
CA PHE A 14 -13.45 -91.13 4.63
C PHE A 14 -13.66 -92.56 5.15
N TRP A 15 -14.21 -93.45 4.32
CA TRP A 15 -14.42 -94.84 4.67
C TRP A 15 -13.10 -95.52 5.09
N ARG A 16 -12.01 -95.26 4.37
CA ARG A 16 -10.68 -95.75 4.75
C ARG A 16 -10.21 -95.27 6.12
N ARG A 17 -10.59 -94.05 6.54
CA ARG A 17 -10.27 -93.51 7.88
C ARG A 17 -11.11 -94.17 8.98
N ASN A 18 -12.39 -94.45 8.70
CA ASN A 18 -13.34 -94.98 9.68
C ASN A 18 -13.51 -96.51 9.68
N GLN A 19 -12.93 -97.20 8.71
CA GLN A 19 -12.85 -98.67 8.66
C GLN A 19 -12.25 -99.24 9.97
N ALA A 20 -11.26 -98.56 10.56
CA ALA A 20 -10.65 -98.96 11.82
C ALA A 20 -11.60 -98.85 13.04
N ARG A 21 -12.55 -97.89 13.04
CA ARG A 21 -13.56 -97.72 14.09
C ARG A 21 -14.67 -98.77 14.01
N LEU A 22 -15.08 -99.12 12.79
CA LEU A 22 -16.12 -100.13 12.56
C LEU A 22 -15.64 -101.55 12.93
N LEU A 23 -14.34 -101.85 12.82
CA LEU A 23 -13.75 -103.14 13.24
C LEU A 23 -13.93 -103.46 14.74
N LEU A 24 -14.26 -102.47 15.58
CA LEU A 24 -14.55 -102.67 17.01
C LEU A 24 -16.03 -103.03 17.30
N LYS A 25 -16.94 -102.82 16.34
CA LYS A 25 -18.35 -103.17 16.47
C LYS A 25 -18.59 -104.55 15.84
N GLN A 26 -19.22 -105.47 16.57
CA GLN A 26 -19.44 -106.88 16.17
C GLN A 26 -20.39 -107.08 14.96
N ALA A 27 -20.76 -106.01 14.25
CA ALA A 27 -21.57 -106.02 13.03
C ALA A 27 -20.92 -105.07 12.02
N LEU A 28 -20.01 -105.59 11.21
CA LEU A 28 -19.32 -104.84 10.17
C LEU A 28 -20.21 -104.77 8.92
N PRO A 29 -20.70 -103.59 8.51
CA PRO A 29 -21.35 -103.45 7.21
C PRO A 29 -20.39 -103.89 6.09
N THR A 30 -20.90 -104.58 5.08
CA THR A 30 -20.12 -104.79 3.85
C THR A 30 -20.09 -103.51 3.03
N GLN A 31 -19.13 -103.39 2.10
CA GLN A 31 -19.09 -102.24 1.18
C GLN A 31 -20.42 -102.08 0.43
N SER A 32 -21.07 -103.18 0.05
CA SER A 32 -22.37 -103.17 -0.60
C SER A 32 -23.50 -102.63 0.28
N ASP A 33 -23.44 -102.87 1.60
CA ASP A 33 -24.44 -102.35 2.54
C ASP A 33 -24.30 -100.84 2.72
N ILE A 34 -23.06 -100.35 2.66
CA ILE A 34 -22.74 -98.91 2.71
C ILE A 34 -23.14 -98.23 1.41
N ASP A 35 -22.79 -98.81 0.27
CA ASP A 35 -23.18 -98.25 -1.04
C ASP A 35 -24.71 -98.18 -1.15
N ALA A 36 -25.44 -99.20 -0.68
CA ALA A 36 -26.90 -99.17 -0.63
C ALA A 36 -27.46 -98.10 0.33
N ALA A 37 -26.79 -97.85 1.46
CA ALA A 37 -27.16 -96.78 2.39
C ALA A 37 -26.90 -95.37 1.79
N ILE A 38 -25.79 -95.20 1.08
CA ILE A 38 -25.48 -93.96 0.35
C ILE A 38 -26.50 -93.72 -0.76
N ASP A 39 -26.77 -94.74 -1.58
CA ASP A 39 -27.73 -94.64 -2.67
C ASP A 39 -29.12 -94.28 -2.15
N PHE A 40 -29.51 -94.84 -1.01
CA PHE A 40 -30.73 -94.45 -0.31
C PHE A 40 -30.70 -92.97 0.09
N LEU A 41 -29.67 -92.51 0.79
CA LEU A 41 -29.55 -91.11 1.24
C LEU A 41 -29.54 -90.12 0.06
N ASN A 42 -28.77 -90.41 -0.99
CA ASN A 42 -28.73 -89.63 -2.23
C ASN A 42 -30.10 -89.59 -2.92
N SER A 43 -30.82 -90.72 -2.92
CA SER A 43 -32.17 -90.79 -3.50
C SER A 43 -33.18 -89.96 -2.70
N VAL A 44 -33.04 -89.91 -1.37
CA VAL A 44 -33.88 -89.04 -0.52
C VAL A 44 -33.55 -87.56 -0.78
N GLN A 45 -32.26 -87.20 -0.82
CA GLN A 45 -31.80 -85.84 -1.07
C GLN A 45 -32.25 -85.30 -2.44
N ALA A 46 -32.14 -86.12 -3.49
CA ALA A 46 -32.55 -85.74 -4.84
C ALA A 46 -34.05 -85.42 -4.97
N ILE A 47 -34.88 -85.94 -4.06
CA ILE A 47 -36.32 -85.71 -4.07
C ILE A 47 -36.67 -84.38 -3.39
N ASN A 48 -36.16 -84.16 -2.18
CA ASN A 48 -36.49 -82.98 -1.39
C ASN A 48 -35.51 -82.82 -0.21
N GLU A 49 -34.97 -81.63 -0.05
CA GLU A 49 -34.01 -81.31 1.01
C GLU A 49 -34.62 -81.40 2.42
N ASP A 50 -35.86 -80.90 2.63
CA ASP A 50 -36.53 -81.00 3.94
C ASP A 50 -36.75 -82.47 4.35
N LEU A 51 -37.11 -83.32 3.39
CA LEU A 51 -37.27 -84.77 3.60
C LEU A 51 -35.93 -85.42 3.95
N PHE A 52 -34.84 -84.98 3.31
CA PHE A 52 -33.49 -85.45 3.62
C PHE A 52 -33.09 -85.07 5.05
N GLN A 53 -33.26 -83.81 5.45
CA GLN A 53 -32.98 -83.34 6.81
C GLN A 53 -33.81 -84.10 7.87
N LEU A 54 -35.11 -84.32 7.61
CA LEU A 54 -35.96 -85.14 8.49
C LEU A 54 -35.49 -86.60 8.57
N THR A 55 -34.96 -87.14 7.47
CA THR A 55 -34.40 -88.49 7.41
C THR A 55 -33.10 -88.59 8.18
N LEU A 56 -32.19 -87.61 8.03
CA LEU A 56 -30.96 -87.53 8.83
C LEU A 56 -31.30 -87.44 10.32
N HIS A 57 -32.25 -86.57 10.70
CA HIS A 57 -32.70 -86.44 12.10
C HIS A 57 -33.25 -87.77 12.65
N LEU A 58 -34.06 -88.48 11.87
CA LEU A 58 -34.56 -89.80 12.23
C LEU A 58 -33.41 -90.79 12.45
N LEU A 59 -32.44 -90.83 11.53
CA LEU A 59 -31.27 -91.69 11.63
C LEU A 59 -30.40 -91.34 12.84
N THR A 60 -30.23 -90.05 13.17
CA THR A 60 -29.49 -89.59 14.36
C THR A 60 -30.18 -90.04 15.64
N LEU A 61 -31.51 -89.87 15.74
CA LEU A 61 -32.29 -90.35 16.88
C LEU A 61 -32.18 -91.88 17.03
N TRP A 62 -32.19 -92.59 15.91
CA TRP A 62 -32.09 -94.05 15.88
C TRP A 62 -30.68 -94.53 16.28
N ARG A 63 -29.63 -93.93 15.72
CA ARG A 63 -28.21 -94.17 16.05
C ARG A 63 -27.95 -93.97 17.54
N ASN A 64 -28.47 -92.88 18.11
CA ASN A 64 -28.29 -92.52 19.51
C ASN A 64 -29.18 -93.34 20.47
N ARG A 65 -29.95 -94.30 19.95
CA ARG A 65 -30.88 -95.16 20.71
C ARG A 65 -31.98 -94.38 21.44
N ASN A 66 -32.32 -93.18 20.96
CA ASN A 66 -33.44 -92.39 21.47
C ASN A 66 -34.80 -92.97 21.03
N ILE A 67 -34.79 -93.80 19.99
CA ILE A 67 -35.95 -94.54 19.49
C ILE A 67 -35.55 -96.00 19.19
N SER A 68 -36.51 -96.92 19.32
CA SER A 68 -36.32 -98.33 18.97
C SER A 68 -36.38 -98.58 17.46
N ASP A 69 -35.91 -99.73 16.99
CA ASP A 69 -35.99 -100.13 15.57
C ASP A 69 -37.43 -100.06 15.03
N GLY A 70 -38.41 -100.51 15.82
CA GLY A 70 -39.83 -100.44 15.46
C GLY A 70 -40.33 -99.01 15.34
N GLN A 71 -39.94 -98.13 16.26
CA GLN A 71 -40.28 -96.71 16.20
C GLN A 71 -39.60 -95.99 15.03
N ALA A 72 -38.37 -96.38 14.67
CA ALA A 72 -37.67 -95.85 13.51
C ALA A 72 -38.39 -96.22 12.21
N ILE A 73 -38.83 -97.47 12.06
CA ILE A 73 -39.61 -97.95 10.91
C ILE A 73 -40.97 -97.25 10.84
N GLU A 74 -41.66 -97.06 11.97
CA GLU A 74 -42.94 -96.36 12.03
C GLU A 74 -42.80 -94.89 11.62
N ARG A 75 -41.79 -94.19 12.15
CA ARG A 75 -41.51 -92.80 11.78
C ARG A 75 -41.08 -92.66 10.32
N ALA A 76 -40.27 -93.59 9.80
CA ALA A 76 -39.93 -93.65 8.38
C ALA A 76 -41.17 -93.86 7.50
N ALA A 77 -42.14 -94.66 7.96
CA ALA A 77 -43.41 -94.83 7.25
C ALA A 77 -44.16 -93.49 7.15
N GLY A 78 -44.18 -92.70 8.22
CA GLY A 78 -44.77 -91.36 8.23
C GLY A 78 -44.05 -90.35 7.32
N LEU A 79 -42.73 -90.48 7.15
CA LEU A 79 -41.94 -89.61 6.28
C LEU A 79 -42.09 -89.97 4.79
N PHE A 80 -42.04 -91.26 4.46
CA PHE A 80 -41.98 -91.71 3.07
C PHE A 80 -43.34 -92.07 2.49
N LEU A 81 -44.34 -92.49 3.28
CA LEU A 81 -45.66 -92.85 2.75
C LEU A 81 -46.65 -91.69 2.79
N PRO A 82 -47.60 -91.62 1.83
CA PRO A 82 -47.79 -92.55 0.71
C PRO A 82 -46.92 -92.25 -0.52
N LYS A 83 -46.20 -91.13 -0.52
CA LYS A 83 -45.62 -90.51 -1.74
C LYS A 83 -44.39 -91.25 -2.29
N GLN A 84 -43.60 -91.87 -1.42
CA GLN A 84 -42.28 -92.45 -1.71
C GLN A 84 -42.19 -93.91 -1.24
N LYS A 85 -43.09 -94.76 -1.73
CA LYS A 85 -43.16 -96.19 -1.37
C LYS A 85 -41.86 -96.96 -1.62
N SER A 86 -41.14 -96.61 -2.68
CA SER A 86 -39.84 -97.23 -3.03
C SER A 86 -38.78 -96.93 -1.99
N LEU A 87 -38.65 -95.68 -1.55
CA LEU A 87 -37.71 -95.28 -0.49
C LEU A 87 -38.04 -95.93 0.85
N TYR A 88 -39.32 -96.00 1.22
CA TYR A 88 -39.74 -96.71 2.44
C TYR A 88 -39.31 -98.19 2.41
N LYS A 89 -39.49 -98.84 1.26
CA LYS A 89 -39.07 -100.24 1.08
C LYS A 89 -37.55 -100.39 1.22
N LEU A 90 -36.77 -99.51 0.60
CA LEU A 90 -35.31 -99.49 0.72
C LEU A 90 -34.85 -99.23 2.16
N PHE A 91 -35.46 -98.27 2.85
CA PHE A 91 -35.20 -98.02 4.28
C PHE A 91 -35.48 -99.27 5.11
N GLY A 92 -36.61 -99.93 4.87
CA GLY A 92 -36.97 -101.18 5.52
C GLY A 92 -35.94 -102.28 5.29
N GLU A 93 -35.47 -102.46 4.04
CA GLU A 93 -34.44 -103.43 3.66
C GLU A 93 -33.07 -103.15 4.32
N LEU A 94 -32.74 -101.88 4.53
CA LEU A 94 -31.55 -101.45 5.24
C LEU A 94 -31.68 -101.56 6.76
N ALA A 95 -32.91 -101.52 7.28
CA ALA A 95 -33.20 -101.62 8.70
C ALA A 95 -33.25 -103.05 9.24
N VAL A 96 -33.39 -104.06 8.36
CA VAL A 96 -33.62 -105.45 8.76
C VAL A 96 -32.42 -106.06 9.48
N THR A 97 -31.21 -105.82 8.99
CA THR A 97 -30.00 -106.45 9.53
C THR A 97 -29.13 -105.45 10.29
N PRO A 98 -28.50 -105.86 11.41
CA PRO A 98 -27.60 -105.00 12.16
C PRO A 98 -26.48 -104.41 11.29
N GLU A 99 -25.97 -105.19 10.34
CA GLU A 99 -24.88 -104.79 9.43
C GLU A 99 -25.34 -103.66 8.50
N ARG A 100 -26.52 -103.78 7.88
CA ARG A 100 -27.05 -102.74 6.98
C ARG A 100 -27.42 -101.47 7.72
N ARG A 101 -27.94 -101.60 8.95
CA ARG A 101 -28.22 -100.46 9.82
C ARG A 101 -26.95 -99.72 10.21
N GLU A 102 -25.86 -100.43 10.54
CA GLU A 102 -24.57 -99.77 10.77
C GLU A 102 -24.02 -99.13 9.47
N GLY A 103 -24.35 -99.67 8.29
CA GLY A 103 -24.11 -99.02 7.00
C GLY A 103 -24.82 -97.66 6.87
N LEU A 104 -26.10 -97.57 7.26
CA LEU A 104 -26.85 -96.31 7.34
C LEU A 104 -26.22 -95.32 8.33
N PHE A 105 -25.78 -95.79 9.50
CA PHE A 105 -25.14 -94.91 10.48
C PHE A 105 -23.76 -94.42 10.03
N ALA A 106 -23.00 -95.26 9.34
CA ALA A 106 -21.72 -94.87 8.74
C ALA A 106 -21.91 -93.82 7.63
N ALA A 107 -22.98 -93.98 6.82
CA ALA A 107 -23.32 -92.99 5.80
C ALA A 107 -23.80 -91.65 6.41
N LEU A 108 -24.56 -91.69 7.51
CA LEU A 108 -24.92 -90.50 8.28
C LEU A 108 -23.69 -89.79 8.86
N GLU A 109 -22.77 -90.52 9.51
CA GLU A 109 -21.55 -89.95 10.09
C GLU A 109 -20.67 -89.29 9.00
N ALA A 110 -20.57 -89.92 7.83
CA ALA A 110 -19.88 -89.33 6.67
C ALA A 110 -20.50 -88.02 6.19
N GLN A 111 -21.84 -87.92 6.23
CA GLN A 111 -22.55 -86.70 5.85
C GLN A 111 -22.33 -85.59 6.89
N GLU A 112 -22.45 -85.91 8.18
CA GLU A 112 -22.19 -84.97 9.28
C GLU A 112 -20.74 -84.41 9.20
N ASP A 113 -19.76 -85.27 8.94
CA ASP A 113 -18.35 -84.85 8.82
C ASP A 113 -18.10 -84.02 7.54
N TYR A 114 -18.76 -84.33 6.43
CA TYR A 114 -18.69 -83.53 5.19
C TYR A 114 -19.26 -82.12 5.38
N GLU A 115 -20.40 -82.00 6.08
CA GLU A 115 -21.01 -80.71 6.41
C GLU A 115 -20.12 -79.88 7.34
N ALA A 116 -19.49 -80.51 8.33
CA ALA A 116 -18.52 -79.86 9.20
C ALA A 116 -17.27 -79.37 8.43
N GLU A 117 -16.72 -80.17 7.51
CA GLU A 117 -15.62 -79.74 6.64
C GLU A 117 -16.02 -78.56 5.76
N LEU A 118 -17.24 -78.57 5.20
CA LEU A 118 -17.79 -77.45 4.41
C LEU A 118 -17.93 -76.17 5.25
N GLU A 119 -18.42 -76.27 6.48
CA GLU A 119 -18.55 -75.12 7.38
C GLU A 119 -17.18 -74.50 7.68
N VAL A 120 -16.17 -75.32 7.97
CA VAL A 120 -14.78 -74.85 8.16
C VAL A 120 -14.24 -74.15 6.91
N VAL A 121 -14.57 -74.65 5.71
CA VAL A 121 -14.17 -73.99 4.46
C VAL A 121 -14.85 -72.64 4.31
N ARG A 122 -16.16 -72.53 4.55
CA ARG A 122 -16.90 -71.26 4.49
C ARG A 122 -16.39 -70.24 5.50
N GLU A 123 -16.07 -70.68 6.71
CA GLU A 123 -15.47 -69.81 7.73
C GLU A 123 -14.08 -69.31 7.32
N ARG A 124 -13.29 -70.17 6.67
CA ARG A 124 -11.98 -69.76 6.13
C ARG A 124 -12.13 -68.75 5.01
N GLU A 125 -13.04 -68.97 4.07
CA GLU A 125 -13.32 -68.02 2.98
C GLU A 125 -13.74 -66.67 3.55
N LYS A 126 -14.71 -66.64 4.46
CA LYS A 126 -15.15 -65.41 5.14
C LYS A 126 -14.02 -64.73 5.92
N LYS A 127 -13.11 -65.51 6.50
CA LYS A 127 -11.95 -64.97 7.21
C LYS A 127 -10.94 -64.33 6.26
N GLU A 128 -10.73 -64.90 5.07
CA GLU A 128 -9.88 -64.27 4.05
C GLU A 128 -10.53 -63.00 3.50
N GLU A 129 -11.84 -63.01 3.19
CA GLU A 129 -12.57 -61.80 2.77
C GLU A 129 -12.44 -60.66 3.80
N LEU A 130 -12.63 -60.96 5.10
CA LEU A 130 -12.47 -59.96 6.16
C LEU A 130 -11.04 -59.46 6.31
N LYS A 131 -10.03 -60.28 5.98
CA LYS A 131 -8.64 -59.82 6.01
C LYS A 131 -8.36 -58.87 4.85
N GLU A 132 -8.84 -59.19 3.65
CA GLU A 132 -8.71 -58.34 2.48
C GLU A 132 -9.36 -56.97 2.74
N GLU A 133 -10.58 -56.94 3.33
CA GLU A 133 -11.25 -55.69 3.72
C GLU A 133 -10.45 -54.90 4.78
N VAL A 134 -9.84 -55.58 5.74
CA VAL A 134 -8.98 -54.93 6.74
C VAL A 134 -7.72 -54.34 6.10
N GLU A 135 -7.08 -55.06 5.19
CA GLU A 135 -5.90 -54.57 4.45
C GLU A 135 -6.26 -53.34 3.61
N GLU A 136 -7.40 -53.35 2.89
CA GLU A 136 -7.89 -52.19 2.14
C GLU A 136 -8.15 -50.97 3.03
N LEU A 137 -8.79 -51.17 4.19
CA LEU A 137 -9.05 -50.09 5.15
C LEU A 137 -7.76 -49.56 5.79
N GLU A 138 -6.76 -50.40 6.01
CA GLU A 138 -5.44 -49.97 6.50
C GLU A 138 -4.72 -49.13 5.44
N GLU A 139 -4.79 -49.49 4.16
CA GLU A 139 -4.25 -48.68 3.06
C GLU A 139 -4.97 -47.33 2.93
N GLU A 140 -6.31 -47.31 2.98
CA GLU A 140 -7.10 -46.07 2.95
C GLU A 140 -6.75 -45.16 4.13
N LYS A 141 -6.58 -45.73 5.33
CA LYS A 141 -6.17 -44.99 6.51
C LYS A 141 -4.81 -44.31 6.31
N VAL A 142 -3.81 -45.03 5.80
CA VAL A 142 -2.48 -44.46 5.54
C VAL A 142 -2.55 -43.34 4.49
N TYR A 143 -3.37 -43.51 3.46
CA TYR A 143 -3.60 -42.48 2.45
C TYR A 143 -4.20 -41.20 3.07
N LEU A 144 -5.26 -41.33 3.88
CA LEU A 144 -5.91 -40.20 4.55
C LEU A 144 -4.98 -39.51 5.56
N GLU A 145 -4.16 -40.26 6.29
CA GLU A 145 -3.13 -39.69 7.17
C GLU A 145 -2.12 -38.85 6.35
N GLY A 146 -1.73 -39.30 5.17
CA GLY A 146 -0.89 -38.52 4.25
C GLY A 146 -1.56 -37.23 3.75
N GLU A 147 -2.86 -37.29 3.42
CA GLU A 147 -3.63 -36.12 3.01
C GLU A 147 -3.74 -35.09 4.14
N ILE A 148 -3.96 -35.53 5.37
CA ILE A 148 -3.99 -34.66 6.56
C ILE A 148 -2.65 -33.92 6.72
N VAL A 149 -1.52 -34.63 6.66
CA VAL A 149 -0.19 -34.01 6.77
C VAL A 149 0.03 -32.99 5.64
N GLY A 150 -0.42 -33.30 4.42
CA GLY A 150 -0.34 -32.36 3.30
C GLY A 150 -1.16 -31.08 3.53
N LEU A 151 -2.39 -31.22 4.04
CA LEU A 151 -3.26 -30.10 4.37
C LEU A 151 -2.71 -29.26 5.54
N GLU A 152 -2.13 -29.90 6.55
CA GLU A 152 -1.46 -29.19 7.66
C GLU A 152 -0.30 -28.33 7.14
N GLY A 153 0.51 -28.86 6.20
CA GLY A 153 1.56 -28.10 5.54
C GLY A 153 1.03 -26.86 4.79
N GLN A 154 -0.05 -27.02 4.02
CA GLN A 154 -0.69 -25.89 3.32
C GLN A 154 -1.24 -24.83 4.30
N VAL A 155 -1.79 -25.26 5.43
CA VAL A 155 -2.27 -24.35 6.47
C VAL A 155 -1.13 -23.54 7.07
N ASP A 156 0.04 -24.15 7.29
CA ASP A 156 1.20 -23.45 7.81
C ASP A 156 1.79 -22.47 6.80
N GLU A 157 1.90 -22.84 5.51
CA GLU A 157 2.30 -21.92 4.43
C GLU A 157 1.36 -20.70 4.34
N LEU A 158 0.05 -20.91 4.42
CA LEU A 158 -0.93 -19.82 4.40
C LEU A 158 -0.83 -18.91 5.64
N LYS A 159 -0.44 -19.44 6.81
CA LYS A 159 -0.21 -18.61 8.00
C LYS A 159 1.00 -17.70 7.80
N GLU A 160 2.10 -18.23 7.25
CA GLU A 160 3.29 -17.44 6.94
C GLU A 160 2.94 -16.31 5.94
N GLU A 161 2.20 -16.62 4.88
CA GLU A 161 1.75 -15.60 3.91
C GLU A 161 0.88 -14.51 4.57
N VAL A 162 -0.03 -14.88 5.49
CA VAL A 162 -0.85 -13.92 6.23
C VAL A 162 0.00 -13.02 7.13
N ASP A 163 1.02 -13.56 7.79
CA ASP A 163 1.90 -12.79 8.65
C ASP A 163 2.81 -11.84 7.84
N ASP A 164 3.31 -12.27 6.68
CA ASP A 164 4.05 -11.42 5.75
C ASP A 164 3.18 -10.25 5.24
N LEU A 165 1.93 -10.53 4.85
CA LEU A 165 0.98 -9.51 4.41
C LEU A 165 0.63 -8.50 5.51
N ARG A 166 0.62 -8.93 6.78
CA ARG A 166 0.43 -8.02 7.92
C ARG A 166 1.60 -7.07 8.08
N VAL A 167 2.83 -7.57 7.95
CA VAL A 167 4.03 -6.73 8.01
C VAL A 167 4.02 -5.71 6.86
N GLU A 168 3.67 -6.13 5.64
CA GLU A 168 3.56 -5.21 4.51
C GLU A 168 2.48 -4.13 4.74
N LEU A 169 1.33 -4.52 5.31
CA LEU A 169 0.27 -3.58 5.66
C LEU A 169 0.72 -2.54 6.69
N ASP A 170 1.44 -2.95 7.73
CA ASP A 170 1.96 -2.04 8.76
C ASP A 170 2.95 -1.03 8.14
N VAL A 171 3.87 -1.49 7.27
CA VAL A 171 4.81 -0.61 6.55
C VAL A 171 4.07 0.40 5.68
N LEU A 172 3.01 -0.02 4.98
CA LEU A 172 2.21 0.88 4.16
C LEU A 172 1.44 1.91 5.00
N GLN A 173 0.98 1.53 6.20
CA GLN A 173 0.33 2.46 7.13
C GLN A 173 1.29 3.52 7.64
N ASP A 174 2.50 3.12 8.04
CA ASP A 174 3.54 4.06 8.48
C ASP A 174 3.92 5.03 7.35
N THR A 175 4.11 4.51 6.13
CA THR A 175 4.40 5.33 4.94
C THR A 175 3.27 6.33 4.65
N ALA A 176 2.01 5.92 4.81
CA ALA A 176 0.87 6.80 4.60
C ALA A 176 0.79 7.92 5.65
N GLU A 177 1.16 7.64 6.90
CA GLU A 177 1.22 8.66 7.95
C GLU A 177 2.37 9.65 7.72
N ASP A 178 3.55 9.16 7.32
CA ASP A 178 4.69 10.02 6.96
C ASP A 178 4.33 10.98 5.80
N LEU A 179 3.71 10.47 4.74
CA LEU A 179 3.23 11.29 3.62
C LEU A 179 2.17 12.30 4.06
N ARG A 180 1.33 11.94 5.03
CA ARG A 180 0.33 12.86 5.59
C ARG A 180 0.99 14.00 6.36
N ILE A 181 2.04 13.72 7.12
CA ILE A 181 2.84 14.71 7.84
C ILE A 181 3.51 15.65 6.83
N GLU A 182 4.23 15.11 5.84
CA GLU A 182 4.90 15.89 4.79
C GLU A 182 3.93 16.81 4.06
N ARG A 183 2.74 16.32 3.70
CA ARG A 183 1.70 17.12 3.05
C ARG A 183 1.27 18.30 3.92
N ASN A 184 1.09 18.12 5.23
CA ASN A 184 0.72 19.20 6.14
C ASN A 184 1.86 20.23 6.29
N GLU A 185 3.12 19.78 6.31
CA GLU A 185 4.29 20.67 6.35
C GLU A 185 4.36 21.55 5.10
N LEU A 186 4.19 20.95 3.91
CA LEU A 186 4.15 21.68 2.64
C LEU A 186 2.97 22.66 2.58
N GLU A 187 1.79 22.29 3.08
CA GLU A 187 0.65 23.21 3.16
C GLU A 187 0.96 24.43 4.03
N ASN A 188 1.61 24.22 5.19
CA ASN A 188 2.03 25.31 6.06
C ASN A 188 3.09 26.20 5.40
N GLU A 189 4.03 25.61 4.66
CA GLU A 189 5.03 26.37 3.90
C GLU A 189 4.36 27.22 2.81
N VAL A 190 3.39 26.67 2.07
CA VAL A 190 2.62 27.41 1.07
C VAL A 190 1.88 28.59 1.71
N VAL A 191 1.26 28.41 2.89
CA VAL A 191 0.60 29.50 3.62
C VAL A 191 1.61 30.58 4.03
N SER A 192 2.78 30.18 4.53
CA SER A 192 3.86 31.11 4.89
C SER A 192 4.36 31.92 3.68
N LEU A 193 4.59 31.25 2.55
CA LEU A 193 5.01 31.90 1.31
C LEU A 193 3.97 32.87 0.78
N LYS A 194 2.68 32.51 0.81
CA LYS A 194 1.58 33.42 0.43
C LYS A 194 1.55 34.67 1.30
N ARG A 195 1.78 34.53 2.61
CA ARG A 195 1.85 35.68 3.52
C ARG A 195 3.03 36.58 3.18
N ARG A 196 4.22 36.01 2.98
CA ARG A 196 5.41 36.78 2.56
C ARG A 196 5.19 37.51 1.24
N LEU A 197 4.53 36.87 0.28
CA LEU A 197 4.20 37.50 -1.00
C LEU A 197 3.28 38.72 -0.79
N ALA A 198 2.23 38.57 0.01
CA ALA A 198 1.33 39.68 0.34
C ALA A 198 2.07 40.84 1.05
N ASP A 199 3.00 40.52 1.96
CA ASP A 199 3.84 41.53 2.60
C ASP A 199 4.69 42.27 1.56
N TRP A 200 5.35 41.56 0.64
CA TRP A 200 6.14 42.15 -0.45
C TRP A 200 5.31 43.02 -1.39
N GLU A 201 4.09 42.60 -1.74
CA GLU A 201 3.16 43.40 -2.52
C GLU A 201 2.79 44.69 -1.79
N GLY A 202 2.54 44.63 -0.48
CA GLY A 202 2.29 45.80 0.35
C GLY A 202 3.47 46.77 0.39
N TRP A 203 4.69 46.25 0.59
CA TRP A 203 5.92 47.05 0.49
C TRP A 203 6.09 47.70 -0.89
N GLY A 204 5.81 46.96 -1.96
CA GLY A 204 5.85 47.47 -3.34
C GLY A 204 4.88 48.62 -3.55
N GLN A 205 3.65 48.52 -3.05
CA GLN A 205 2.66 49.59 -3.12
C GLN A 205 3.11 50.84 -2.34
N MET A 206 3.65 50.66 -1.13
CA MET A 206 4.19 51.78 -0.34
C MET A 206 5.36 52.46 -1.05
N ALA A 207 6.29 51.68 -1.62
CA ALA A 207 7.43 52.20 -2.36
C ALA A 207 6.97 53.00 -3.60
N MET A 208 5.99 52.50 -4.35
CA MET A 208 5.41 53.24 -5.49
C MET A 208 4.72 54.53 -5.05
N ALA A 209 4.01 54.51 -3.92
CA ALA A 209 3.37 55.72 -3.38
C ALA A 209 4.40 56.78 -2.98
N GLU A 210 5.49 56.38 -2.32
CA GLU A 210 6.57 57.28 -1.96
C GLU A 210 7.31 57.81 -3.19
N MET A 211 7.55 56.95 -4.18
CA MET A 211 8.16 57.38 -5.45
C MET A 211 7.30 58.43 -6.17
N ARG A 212 5.97 58.25 -6.18
CA ARG A 212 5.04 59.25 -6.71
C ARG A 212 5.14 60.58 -5.94
N ARG A 213 5.10 60.52 -4.61
CA ARG A 213 5.22 61.70 -3.73
C ARG A 213 6.53 62.45 -3.95
N LEU A 214 7.65 61.72 -4.09
CA LEU A 214 8.95 62.31 -4.39
C LEU A 214 8.99 62.91 -5.80
N GLY A 215 8.34 62.27 -6.78
CA GLY A 215 8.16 62.81 -8.12
C GLY A 215 7.44 64.16 -8.10
N GLU A 216 6.25 64.21 -7.50
CA GLU A 216 5.46 65.44 -7.33
C GLU A 216 6.25 66.55 -6.63
N ARG A 217 7.01 66.20 -5.58
CA ARG A 217 7.89 67.17 -4.90
C ARG A 217 9.00 67.68 -5.80
N ASN A 218 9.57 66.82 -6.64
CA ASN A 218 10.64 67.21 -7.56
C ASN A 218 10.11 68.16 -8.64
N ASP A 219 8.89 67.92 -9.14
CA ASP A 219 8.22 68.83 -10.09
C ASP A 219 8.04 70.22 -9.48
N VAL A 220 7.52 70.32 -8.24
CA VAL A 220 7.39 71.60 -7.53
C VAL A 220 8.74 72.31 -7.34
N LEU A 221 9.80 71.57 -7.00
CA LEU A 221 11.14 72.14 -6.87
C LEU A 221 11.68 72.65 -8.22
N TRP A 222 11.28 72.03 -9.32
CA TRP A 222 11.66 72.44 -10.66
C TRP A 222 10.94 73.73 -11.06
N ASP A 223 9.63 73.81 -10.81
CA ASP A 223 8.84 75.04 -11.01
C ASP A 223 9.43 76.21 -10.19
N GLN A 224 9.79 75.95 -8.92
CA GLN A 224 10.46 76.94 -8.06
C GLN A 224 11.82 77.37 -8.59
N LYS A 225 12.58 76.43 -9.19
CA LYS A 225 13.87 76.74 -9.80
C LYS A 225 13.69 77.65 -11.01
N GLU A 226 12.72 77.37 -11.87
CA GLU A 226 12.39 78.19 -13.05
C GLU A 226 11.92 79.60 -12.64
N GLU A 227 11.04 79.70 -11.64
CA GLU A 227 10.59 81.01 -11.10
C GLU A 227 11.76 81.81 -10.52
N LEU A 228 12.71 81.16 -9.85
CA LEU A 228 13.93 81.82 -9.36
C LEU A 228 14.86 82.25 -10.50
N GLU A 229 14.96 81.48 -11.59
CA GLU A 229 15.73 81.85 -12.78
C GLU A 229 15.12 83.10 -13.45
N ASP A 230 13.79 83.15 -13.61
CA ASP A 230 13.07 84.33 -14.11
C ASP A 230 13.30 85.59 -13.25
N VAL A 231 13.26 85.44 -11.92
CA VAL A 231 13.54 86.56 -10.99
C VAL A 231 15.00 87.01 -11.09
N VAL A 232 15.94 86.10 -11.28
CA VAL A 232 17.35 86.46 -11.50
C VAL A 232 17.50 87.27 -12.78
N ASP A 233 16.88 86.84 -13.88
CA ASP A 233 16.89 87.56 -15.15
C ASP A 233 16.29 88.98 -15.01
N GLU A 234 15.16 89.13 -14.30
CA GLU A 234 14.55 90.43 -14.02
C GLU A 234 15.45 91.35 -13.19
N LEU A 235 16.15 90.79 -12.19
CA LEU A 235 17.13 91.54 -11.40
C LEU A 235 18.34 91.95 -12.23
N GLU A 236 18.81 91.11 -13.15
CA GLU A 236 19.90 91.43 -14.08
C GLU A 236 19.51 92.57 -15.01
N ASP A 237 18.30 92.54 -15.57
CA ASP A 237 17.75 93.62 -16.40
C ASP A 237 17.64 94.94 -15.63
N HIS A 238 17.06 94.92 -14.42
CA HIS A 238 16.98 96.09 -13.55
C HIS A 238 18.37 96.64 -13.18
N LEU A 239 19.35 95.77 -12.94
CA LEU A 239 20.73 96.17 -12.69
C LEU A 239 21.38 96.76 -13.95
N GLY A 240 21.03 96.25 -15.13
CA GLY A 240 21.37 96.80 -16.43
C GLY A 240 20.86 98.24 -16.60
N ASP A 241 19.56 98.44 -16.39
CA ASP A 241 18.90 99.75 -16.46
C ASP A 241 19.50 100.75 -15.47
N SER A 242 19.64 100.36 -14.20
CA SER A 242 20.25 101.17 -13.15
C SER A 242 21.70 101.56 -13.48
N ASN A 243 22.46 100.66 -14.11
CA ASN A 243 23.80 100.96 -14.58
C ASN A 243 23.82 101.92 -15.78
N GLU A 244 22.87 101.82 -16.70
CA GLU A 244 22.74 102.73 -17.83
C GLU A 244 22.32 104.13 -17.37
N ASP A 245 21.40 104.22 -16.41
CA ASP A 245 21.05 105.46 -15.70
C ASP A 245 22.27 106.06 -15.00
N ARG A 246 23.06 105.24 -14.29
CA ARG A 246 24.32 105.68 -13.69
C ARG A 246 25.30 106.21 -14.73
N ARG A 247 25.41 105.57 -15.91
CA ARG A 247 26.24 106.06 -17.03
C ARG A 247 25.68 107.36 -17.62
N ARG A 248 24.36 107.50 -17.72
CA ARG A 248 23.69 108.73 -18.18
C ARG A 248 23.95 109.89 -17.21
N LEU A 249 23.73 109.68 -15.91
CA LEU A 249 24.03 110.67 -14.87
C LEU A 249 25.51 111.05 -14.88
N LYS A 250 26.44 110.08 -15.04
CA LYS A 250 27.86 110.39 -15.23
C LYS A 250 28.10 111.29 -16.44
N ARG A 251 27.51 110.99 -17.61
CA ARG A 251 27.59 111.84 -18.81
C ARG A 251 27.03 113.25 -18.55
N GLU A 252 25.90 113.36 -17.86
CA GLU A 252 25.31 114.65 -17.48
C GLU A 252 26.19 115.44 -16.50
N THR A 253 26.77 114.79 -15.49
CA THR A 253 27.71 115.44 -14.57
C THR A 253 28.96 115.95 -15.28
N VAL A 254 29.49 115.22 -16.26
CA VAL A 254 30.59 115.70 -17.11
C VAL A 254 30.14 116.91 -17.93
N ARG A 255 28.99 116.85 -18.62
CA ARG A 255 28.44 117.98 -19.38
C ARG A 255 28.19 119.22 -18.53
N LEU A 256 27.63 119.05 -17.34
CA LEU A 256 27.42 120.14 -16.39
C LEU A 256 28.76 120.68 -15.88
N GLY A 257 29.75 119.81 -15.65
CA GLY A 257 31.12 120.20 -15.34
C GLY A 257 31.76 121.04 -16.45
N ASP A 258 31.60 120.63 -17.71
CA ASP A 258 32.07 121.38 -18.88
C ASP A 258 31.35 122.72 -19.03
N SER A 259 30.02 122.75 -18.89
CA SER A 259 29.21 123.97 -18.91
C SER A 259 29.59 124.93 -17.80
N LEU A 260 29.89 124.42 -16.59
CA LEU A 260 30.36 125.22 -15.47
C LEU A 260 31.77 125.77 -15.74
N ALA A 261 32.65 124.96 -16.32
CA ALA A 261 33.98 125.40 -16.74
C ALA A 261 33.90 126.48 -17.82
N GLU A 262 32.99 126.35 -18.79
CA GLU A 262 32.70 127.40 -19.77
C GLU A 262 32.12 128.65 -19.12
N ALA A 263 31.16 128.52 -18.21
CA ALA A 263 30.61 129.65 -17.48
C ALA A 263 31.71 130.39 -16.70
N ARG A 264 32.61 129.66 -16.03
CA ARG A 264 33.81 130.22 -15.39
C ARG A 264 34.77 130.86 -16.39
N ARG A 265 34.96 130.29 -17.58
CA ARG A 265 35.77 130.94 -18.63
C ARG A 265 35.11 132.22 -19.13
N ARG A 266 33.79 132.24 -19.30
CA ARG A 266 33.02 133.45 -19.65
C ARG A 266 33.09 134.48 -18.55
N GLU A 267 32.99 134.06 -17.28
CA GLU A 267 33.16 134.91 -16.11
C GLU A 267 34.56 135.51 -16.07
N MET A 268 35.62 134.69 -16.20
CA MET A 268 37.01 135.17 -16.31
C MET A 268 37.22 136.07 -17.52
N ALA A 269 36.57 135.79 -18.66
CA ALA A 269 36.64 136.63 -19.86
C ALA A 269 35.92 137.97 -19.64
N MET A 270 34.75 137.97 -18.99
CA MET A 270 34.05 139.18 -18.59
C MET A 270 34.83 139.96 -17.53
N GLU A 271 35.48 139.29 -16.58
CA GLU A 271 36.39 139.93 -15.62
C GLU A 271 37.61 140.50 -16.33
N ALA A 272 38.16 139.79 -17.32
CA ALA A 272 39.25 140.29 -18.16
C ALA A 272 38.79 141.48 -19.02
N GLU A 273 37.57 141.46 -19.54
CA GLU A 273 36.95 142.58 -20.25
C GLU A 273 36.67 143.75 -19.30
N LEU A 274 36.17 143.51 -18.09
CA LEU A 274 36.01 144.52 -17.04
C LEU A 274 37.37 145.11 -16.63
N MET A 275 38.41 144.28 -16.58
CA MET A 275 39.80 144.72 -16.38
C MET A 275 40.34 145.49 -17.60
N ALA A 276 39.93 145.15 -18.82
CA ALA A 276 40.25 145.88 -20.04
C ALA A 276 39.49 147.22 -20.12
N TRP A 277 38.23 147.27 -19.70
CA TRP A 277 37.44 148.48 -19.52
C TRP A 277 37.98 149.36 -18.41
N ARG A 278 38.48 148.78 -17.30
CA ARG A 278 39.30 149.53 -16.34
C ARG A 278 40.55 150.08 -17.01
N ARG A 279 41.21 149.34 -17.90
CA ARG A 279 42.40 149.81 -18.64
C ARG A 279 42.08 150.90 -19.68
N ILE A 280 40.92 150.84 -20.34
CA ILE A 280 40.47 151.82 -21.35
C ILE A 280 39.86 153.07 -20.68
N GLY A 281 39.19 152.91 -19.53
CA GLY A 281 38.78 154.01 -18.64
C GLY A 281 39.96 154.71 -17.97
N MET A 282 41.02 153.98 -17.65
CA MET A 282 42.29 154.53 -17.11
C MET A 282 43.26 155.04 -18.21
N GLY A 283 42.79 155.22 -19.45
CA GLY A 283 43.57 155.85 -20.53
C GLY A 283 43.37 157.37 -20.65
N LYS A 284 42.43 157.97 -19.89
CA LYS A 284 42.11 159.41 -19.95
C LYS A 284 42.32 160.18 -18.64
N GLU A 285 42.70 159.52 -17.56
CA GLU A 285 42.85 160.15 -16.23
C GLU A 285 44.19 159.84 -15.55
N GLU A 286 45.28 159.73 -16.32
CA GLU A 286 46.63 159.69 -15.71
C GLU A 286 47.72 160.32 -16.58
N ARG A 287 47.44 161.54 -17.07
CA ARG A 287 48.45 162.61 -17.12
C ARG A 287 48.09 163.59 -16.00
N GLU A 288 48.96 163.63 -14.97
CA GLU A 288 49.02 164.58 -13.84
C GLU A 288 48.42 164.17 -12.48
N ARG A 289 49.05 163.17 -11.83
CA ARG A 289 49.68 163.28 -10.49
C ARG A 289 50.02 161.87 -9.97
N SER A 290 51.21 161.34 -10.21
CA SER A 290 52.44 161.62 -9.46
C SER A 290 52.31 161.50 -7.93
N LEU A 291 52.88 160.41 -7.42
CA LEU A 291 53.75 160.35 -6.22
C LEU A 291 53.11 160.30 -4.83
N THR A 292 53.05 159.10 -4.25
CA THR A 292 53.79 158.65 -3.05
C THR A 292 53.38 157.18 -2.84
N GLY A 293 54.26 156.19 -2.89
CA GLY A 293 55.34 155.93 -1.95
C GLY A 293 55.17 154.48 -1.47
N THR A 294 55.83 153.53 -2.14
CA THR A 294 56.98 152.75 -1.64
C THR A 294 56.69 151.65 -0.62
N ARG A 295 57.41 150.54 -0.85
CA ARG A 295 57.95 149.63 0.17
C ARG A 295 56.90 148.63 0.70
N LYS A 296 57.15 147.32 0.82
CA LYS A 296 58.42 146.66 1.06
C LYS A 296 58.15 145.15 1.16
N ARG A 297 58.98 144.37 0.47
CA ARG A 297 59.50 143.05 0.87
C ARG A 297 58.51 141.87 0.96
N ARG A 298 58.83 140.62 0.63
CA ARG A 298 60.05 139.80 0.47
C ARG A 298 59.79 138.59 1.37
N MET A 299 60.07 137.41 0.87
CA MET A 299 60.20 136.14 1.61
C MET A 299 58.84 135.60 2.06
N GLU A 300 58.60 134.31 2.20
CA GLU A 300 59.41 133.11 2.49
C GLU A 300 58.45 131.95 2.14
N ASP A 301 58.91 130.89 1.47
CA ASP A 301 59.21 129.57 2.08
C ASP A 301 57.92 128.83 2.49
N GLU A 302 57.66 127.62 1.98
CA GLU A 302 58.04 126.33 2.61
C GLU A 302 57.53 126.17 4.06
N VAL A 303 57.18 124.93 4.46
CA VAL A 303 56.64 124.44 5.77
C VAL A 303 55.18 123.97 5.62
N ASP A 304 54.95 122.68 5.38
CA ASP A 304 54.89 121.54 6.33
C ASP A 304 53.43 121.21 6.65
N GLU A 305 52.97 119.99 6.42
CA GLU A 305 53.15 118.80 7.27
C GLU A 305 52.16 118.81 8.45
N MET A 306 51.55 117.63 8.67
CA MET A 306 50.66 117.28 9.78
C MET A 306 49.25 117.89 9.67
N GLU A 307 48.14 117.20 9.92
CA GLU A 307 47.89 116.19 10.94
C GLU A 307 46.54 115.50 10.66
N ARG A 308 46.50 114.17 10.84
CA ARG A 308 45.33 113.32 11.13
C ARG A 308 44.44 113.95 12.25
N PRO A 309 43.15 113.56 12.52
CA PRO A 309 42.75 112.15 12.66
C PRO A 309 41.26 111.72 12.49
N LYS A 310 41.11 110.41 12.28
CA LYS A 310 40.16 109.43 12.87
C LYS A 310 38.80 109.91 13.42
N ARG A 311 37.74 109.20 12.98
CA ARG A 311 36.66 108.51 13.76
C ARG A 311 35.95 107.59 12.73
N GLY A 312 35.90 106.26 12.84
CA GLY A 312 35.21 105.46 13.86
C GLY A 312 33.69 105.63 13.70
N LYS A 313 32.83 104.63 13.51
CA LYS A 313 32.85 103.19 13.80
C LYS A 313 31.64 102.51 13.09
N TRP A 314 31.72 101.18 12.98
CA TRP A 314 30.71 100.15 12.65
C TRP A 314 30.25 100.06 11.20
#